data_AF-A0A926EHB1-F1
#
_entry.id   AF-A0A926EHB1-F1
#
_cell.length_a   1.000
_cell.length_b   1.000
_cell.length_c   1.000
_cell.angle_alpha   90.00
_cell.angle_beta   90.00
_cell.angle_gamma   90.00
#
_symmetry.space_group_name_H-M   'P 1'
#
loop_
_entity.id
_entity.type
_entity.pdbx_description
1 polymer ?
#
loop_
_entity_poly.entity_id
_entity_poly.type
_entity_poly.pdbx_seq_one_letter_code
_entity_poly.pdbx_strand_id
1 'polypeptide(L)'
;MALFVGKKDARSIGNEIDKVIREIDQITQSDIDRTCDKIDAELNSCGRELSNSIKTLQQVKPLLDRLVAQIGQNAPENIQVLVQSIAQEIASKVSTSMDNQEEVRKNIKDVDIYTNEIDQLTDKIDALTNQIDVLTDKLQD
;
A
#
# COMPACT_ATOMS: atom_id res chain seq x y z
N MET A 1 -10.68 -47.16 17.08
CA MET A 1 -10.68 -46.76 18.50
C MET A 1 -11.31 -45.38 18.57
N ALA A 2 -12.57 -45.28 19.00
CA ALA A 2 -13.14 -43.99 19.35
C ALA A 2 -12.50 -43.58 20.69
N LEU A 3 -11.74 -42.49 20.69
CA LEU A 3 -11.25 -41.87 21.92
C LEU A 3 -12.48 -41.35 22.67
N PHE A 4 -12.90 -42.08 23.71
CA PHE A 4 -13.85 -41.56 24.69
C PHE A 4 -13.11 -40.52 25.55
N VAL A 5 -13.12 -39.27 25.09
CA VAL A 5 -12.66 -38.13 25.89
C VAL A 5 -13.66 -37.96 27.04
N GLY A 6 -13.19 -37.96 28.29
CA GLY A 6 -14.06 -37.73 29.43
C GLY A 6 -14.61 -36.29 29.41
N LYS A 7 -15.82 -36.06 29.94
CA LYS A 7 -16.48 -34.74 29.97
C LYS A 7 -15.57 -33.62 30.56
N LYS A 8 -14.73 -33.96 31.52
CA LYS A 8 -13.74 -33.05 32.12
C LYS A 8 -12.63 -32.68 31.13
N ASP A 9 -12.15 -33.64 30.37
CA ASP A 9 -11.08 -33.45 29.39
C ASP A 9 -11.61 -32.67 28.17
N ALA A 10 -12.85 -32.93 27.73
CA ALA A 10 -13.52 -32.17 26.67
C ALA A 10 -13.69 -30.69 27.05
N ARG A 11 -14.07 -30.40 28.30
CA ARG A 11 -14.14 -29.02 28.81
C ARG A 11 -12.79 -28.33 28.87
N SER A 12 -11.74 -29.04 29.31
CA SER A 12 -10.38 -28.49 29.34
C SER A 12 -9.90 -28.11 27.94
N ILE A 13 -10.11 -29.01 26.97
CA ILE A 13 -9.73 -28.79 25.57
C ILE A 13 -10.54 -27.62 24.98
N GLY A 14 -11.84 -27.54 25.24
CA GLY A 14 -12.64 -26.43 24.73
C GLY A 14 -12.17 -25.07 25.27
N ASN A 15 -11.85 -24.97 26.57
CA ASN A 15 -11.33 -23.72 27.13
C ASN A 15 -9.99 -23.29 26.49
N GLU A 16 -9.16 -24.25 26.07
CA GLU A 16 -7.92 -23.97 25.33
C GLU A 16 -8.23 -23.48 23.92
N ILE A 17 -9.21 -24.06 23.24
CA ILE A 17 -9.69 -23.60 21.93
C ILE A 17 -10.24 -22.18 22.02
N ASP A 18 -11.08 -21.86 23.01
CA ASP A 18 -11.65 -20.53 23.21
C ASP A 18 -10.55 -19.48 23.42
N LYS A 19 -9.47 -19.85 24.11
CA LYS A 19 -8.31 -18.97 24.29
C LYS A 19 -7.63 -18.70 22.96
N VAL A 20 -7.42 -19.72 22.13
CA VAL A 20 -6.84 -19.58 20.80
C VAL A 20 -7.73 -18.73 19.88
N ILE A 21 -9.05 -18.94 19.92
CA ILE A 21 -10.02 -18.12 19.16
C ILE A 21 -9.87 -16.64 19.52
N ARG A 22 -9.84 -16.31 20.81
CA ARG A 22 -9.65 -14.92 21.25
C ARG A 22 -8.34 -14.30 20.78
N GLU A 23 -7.27 -15.10 20.76
CA GLU A 23 -5.98 -14.64 20.23
C GLU A 23 -6.05 -14.39 18.71
N ILE A 24 -6.75 -15.25 17.96
CA ILE A 24 -6.99 -15.05 16.52
C ILE A 24 -7.80 -13.77 16.28
N ASP A 25 -8.93 -13.60 16.98
CA ASP A 25 -9.79 -12.43 16.83
C ASP A 25 -9.05 -11.14 17.19
N GLN A 26 -8.17 -11.16 18.21
CA GLN A 26 -7.33 -10.02 18.54
C GLN A 26 -6.36 -9.66 17.40
N ILE A 27 -5.75 -10.66 16.77
CA ILE A 27 -4.84 -10.45 15.65
C ILE A 27 -5.60 -9.88 14.44
N THR A 28 -6.74 -10.49 14.09
CA THR A 28 -7.51 -10.08 12.90
C THR A 28 -8.14 -8.70 13.08
N GLN A 29 -8.91 -8.50 14.16
CA GLN A 29 -9.70 -7.26 14.37
C GLN A 29 -8.90 -6.09 14.92
N SER A 30 -7.69 -6.31 15.46
CA SER A 30 -6.91 -5.23 16.08
C SER A 30 -5.58 -5.00 15.40
N ASP A 31 -4.79 -6.05 15.21
CA ASP A 31 -3.42 -5.88 14.76
C ASP A 31 -3.35 -5.75 13.23
N ILE A 32 -4.11 -6.58 12.49
CA ILE A 32 -4.20 -6.52 11.03
C ILE A 32 -4.93 -5.25 10.60
N ASP A 33 -6.15 -5.01 11.08
CA ASP A 33 -6.94 -3.81 10.71
C ASP A 33 -6.17 -2.51 10.95
N ARG A 34 -5.56 -2.36 12.14
CA ARG A 34 -4.75 -1.17 12.45
C ARG A 34 -3.52 -1.04 11.53
N THR A 35 -2.98 -2.16 11.06
CA THR A 35 -1.86 -2.13 10.12
C THR A 35 -2.33 -1.73 8.72
N CYS A 36 -3.47 -2.25 8.25
CA CYS A 36 -4.11 -1.82 7.01
C CYS A 36 -4.43 -0.32 7.04
N ASP A 37 -5.06 0.19 8.10
CA ASP A 37 -5.36 1.62 8.27
C ASP A 37 -4.11 2.51 8.13
N LYS A 38 -2.99 2.07 8.72
CA LYS A 38 -1.71 2.79 8.62
C LYS A 38 -1.17 2.75 7.20
N ILE A 39 -1.24 1.60 6.53
CA ILE A 39 -0.82 1.46 5.13
C ILE A 39 -1.63 2.43 4.27
N ASP A 40 -2.96 2.44 4.41
CA ASP A 40 -3.84 3.32 3.64
C ASP A 40 -3.53 4.80 3.87
N ALA A 41 -3.27 5.19 5.13
CA ALA A 41 -2.90 6.56 5.46
C ALA A 41 -1.57 6.99 4.79
N GLU A 42 -0.56 6.14 4.85
CA GLU A 42 0.76 6.37 4.24
C GLU A 42 0.68 6.40 2.71
N LEU A 43 -0.06 5.47 2.10
CA LEU A 43 -0.30 5.41 0.66
C LEU A 43 -1.02 6.68 0.16
N ASN A 44 -2.03 7.14 0.89
CA ASN A 44 -2.73 8.38 0.59
C ASN A 44 -1.80 9.60 0.69
N SER A 45 -0.90 9.63 1.67
CA SER A 45 0.10 10.70 1.78
C SER A 45 1.09 10.67 0.61
N CYS A 46 1.66 9.50 0.33
CA CYS A 46 2.57 9.29 -0.79
C CYS A 46 1.93 9.69 -2.13
N GLY A 47 0.66 9.30 -2.37
CA GLY A 47 -0.07 9.68 -3.58
C GLY A 47 -0.24 11.19 -3.76
N ARG A 48 -0.45 11.94 -2.67
CA ARG A 48 -0.51 13.41 -2.69
C ARG A 48 0.86 14.03 -2.98
N GLU A 49 1.91 13.54 -2.33
CA GLU A 49 3.28 14.02 -2.51
C GLU A 49 3.78 13.78 -3.94
N LEU A 50 3.56 12.59 -4.50
CA LEU A 50 3.85 12.29 -5.90
C LEU A 50 3.10 13.23 -6.85
N SER A 51 1.82 13.47 -6.59
CA SER A 51 1.01 14.40 -7.40
C SER A 51 1.57 15.83 -7.38
N ASN A 52 2.06 16.29 -6.23
CA ASN A 52 2.68 17.61 -6.09
C ASN A 52 4.08 17.68 -6.74
N SER A 53 4.87 16.60 -6.62
CA SER A 53 6.17 16.45 -7.28
C SER A 53 6.02 16.49 -8.80
N ILE A 54 5.08 15.72 -9.38
CA ILE A 54 4.80 15.74 -10.82
C ILE A 54 4.41 17.15 -11.28
N LYS A 55 3.52 17.86 -10.56
CA LYS A 55 3.15 19.24 -10.90
C LYS A 55 4.36 20.18 -10.92
N THR A 56 5.31 19.98 -10.02
CA THR A 56 6.54 20.77 -9.96
C THR A 56 7.45 20.46 -11.15
N LEU A 57 7.64 19.18 -11.46
CA LEU A 57 8.41 18.73 -12.63
C LEU A 57 7.82 19.22 -13.96
N GLN A 58 6.49 19.28 -14.07
CA GLN A 58 5.80 19.84 -15.24
C GLN A 58 6.15 21.32 -15.49
N GLN A 59 6.56 22.08 -14.47
CA GLN A 59 6.99 23.47 -14.63
C GLN A 59 8.41 23.59 -15.21
N VAL A 60 9.23 22.54 -15.14
CA VAL A 60 10.62 22.59 -15.61
C VAL A 60 10.68 22.81 -17.12
N LYS A 61 9.82 22.12 -17.91
CA LYS A 61 9.84 22.28 -19.36
C LYS A 61 9.57 23.72 -19.82
N PRO A 62 8.51 24.43 -19.36
CA PRO A 62 8.32 25.84 -19.66
C PRO A 62 9.50 26.75 -19.29
N LEU A 63 10.19 26.46 -18.18
CA LEU A 63 11.38 27.22 -17.76
C LEU A 63 12.57 26.97 -18.71
N LEU A 64 12.78 25.73 -19.14
CA LEU A 64 13.80 25.39 -20.14
C LEU A 64 13.49 26.01 -21.51
N ASP A 65 12.23 25.96 -21.95
CA ASP A 65 11.80 26.59 -23.19
C ASP A 65 12.08 28.10 -23.15
N ARG A 66 11.81 28.76 -22.01
CA ARG A 66 12.14 30.19 -21.80
C ARG A 66 13.64 30.45 -21.80
N LEU A 67 14.44 29.59 -21.15
CA LEU A 67 15.90 29.68 -21.12
C LEU A 67 16.48 29.64 -22.54
N VAL A 68 16.05 28.66 -23.34
CA VAL A 68 16.50 28.50 -24.73
C VAL A 68 16.08 29.69 -25.58
N ALA A 69 14.84 30.18 -25.43
CA ALA A 69 14.33 31.30 -26.21
C ALA A 69 15.04 32.64 -25.87
N GLN A 70 15.28 32.93 -24.59
CA GLN A 70 15.78 34.23 -24.16
C GLN A 70 17.31 34.31 -24.12
N ILE A 71 17.95 33.26 -23.61
CA ILE A 71 19.40 33.23 -23.40
C ILE A 71 20.07 32.51 -24.55
N GLY A 72 19.52 31.36 -24.96
CA GLY A 72 20.04 30.59 -26.09
C GLY A 72 20.17 31.46 -27.33
N GLN A 73 19.07 31.98 -27.87
CA GLN A 73 19.06 32.68 -29.17
C GLN A 73 20.00 33.90 -29.26
N ASN A 74 20.33 34.55 -28.14
CA ASN A 74 21.19 35.73 -28.11
C ASN A 74 22.66 35.41 -27.78
N ALA A 75 23.00 34.15 -27.50
CA ALA A 75 24.34 33.73 -27.14
C ALA A 75 25.20 33.41 -28.39
N PRO A 76 26.54 33.38 -28.28
CA PRO A 76 27.40 32.83 -29.32
C PRO A 76 27.01 31.39 -29.70
N GLU A 77 27.29 30.98 -30.93
CA GLU A 77 26.82 29.70 -31.51
C GLU A 77 27.22 28.46 -30.67
N ASN A 78 28.43 28.43 -30.14
CA ASN A 78 28.89 27.34 -29.28
C ASN A 78 28.09 27.26 -27.95
N ILE A 79 27.63 28.40 -27.43
CA ILE A 79 26.82 28.46 -26.22
C ILE A 79 25.36 28.10 -26.55
N GLN A 80 24.85 28.50 -27.70
CA GLN A 80 23.53 28.09 -28.20
C GLN A 80 23.38 26.57 -28.23
N VAL A 81 24.33 25.90 -28.88
CA VAL A 81 24.34 24.43 -29.01
C VAL A 81 24.41 23.76 -27.63
N LEU A 82 25.28 24.26 -26.75
CA LEU A 82 25.42 23.73 -25.40
C LEU A 82 24.13 23.87 -24.58
N VAL A 83 23.50 25.06 -24.60
CA VAL A 83 22.26 25.33 -23.88
C VAL A 83 21.11 24.46 -24.40
N GLN A 84 20.98 24.31 -25.72
CA GLN A 84 19.96 23.43 -26.31
C GLN A 84 20.17 21.97 -25.93
N SER A 85 21.41 21.48 -25.99
CA SER A 85 21.74 20.10 -25.62
C SER A 85 21.43 19.82 -24.15
N ILE A 86 21.84 20.70 -23.24
CA ILE A 86 21.55 20.57 -21.80
C ILE A 86 20.05 20.65 -21.55
N ALA A 87 19.33 21.61 -22.16
CA ALA A 87 17.90 21.73 -21.99
C ALA A 87 17.16 20.46 -22.45
N GLN A 88 17.59 19.87 -23.57
CA GLN A 88 17.02 18.62 -24.06
C GLN A 88 17.30 17.43 -23.13
N GLU A 89 18.52 17.34 -22.57
CA GLU A 89 18.87 16.30 -21.60
C GLU A 89 18.04 16.43 -20.31
N ILE A 90 17.91 17.65 -19.77
CA ILE A 90 17.08 17.90 -18.58
C ILE A 90 15.62 17.55 -18.87
N ALA A 91 15.08 17.99 -20.01
CA ALA A 91 13.69 17.68 -20.38
C ALA A 91 13.44 16.17 -20.47
N SER A 92 14.38 15.41 -21.03
CA SER A 92 14.32 13.96 -21.10
C SER A 92 14.30 13.32 -19.70
N LYS A 93 15.25 13.70 -18.83
CA LYS A 93 15.31 13.17 -17.45
C LYS A 93 14.09 13.52 -16.62
N VAL A 94 13.55 14.72 -16.78
CA VAL A 94 12.31 15.16 -16.13
C VAL A 94 11.13 14.31 -16.62
N SER A 95 11.03 14.06 -17.93
CA SER A 95 9.99 13.18 -18.48
C SER A 95 10.06 11.78 -17.86
N THR A 96 11.23 11.15 -17.88
CA THR A 96 11.42 9.83 -17.27
C THR A 96 11.11 9.82 -15.77
N SER A 97 11.47 10.88 -15.04
CA SER A 97 11.14 10.98 -13.62
C SER A 97 9.63 11.08 -13.37
N MET A 98 8.90 11.80 -14.22
CA MET A 98 7.43 11.85 -14.14
C MET A 98 6.80 10.49 -14.48
N ASP A 99 7.30 9.79 -15.49
CA ASP A 99 6.80 8.46 -15.88
C ASP A 99 6.99 7.44 -14.74
N ASN A 100 8.17 7.42 -14.13
CA ASN A 100 8.45 6.57 -12.96
C ASN A 100 7.53 6.91 -11.78
N GLN A 101 7.26 8.19 -11.53
CA GLN A 101 6.34 8.59 -10.45
C GLN A 101 4.89 8.16 -10.74
N GLU A 102 4.47 8.19 -12.00
CA GLU A 102 3.14 7.68 -12.39
C GLU A 102 3.04 6.15 -12.24
N GLU A 103 4.12 5.42 -12.49
CA GLU A 103 4.19 3.98 -12.19
C GLU A 103 4.06 3.71 -10.69
N VAL A 104 4.76 4.47 -9.84
CA VAL A 104 4.59 4.36 -8.38
C VAL A 104 3.15 4.68 -7.96
N ARG A 105 2.49 5.65 -8.58
CA ARG A 105 1.05 5.93 -8.32
C ARG A 105 0.13 4.77 -8.71
N LYS A 106 0.48 3.97 -9.72
CA LYS A 106 -0.26 2.74 -10.03
C LYS A 106 -0.03 1.68 -8.96
N ASN A 107 1.23 1.46 -8.57
CA ASN A 107 1.57 0.51 -7.51
C ASN A 107 0.86 0.85 -6.19
N ILE A 108 0.71 2.13 -5.85
CA ILE A 108 -0.08 2.57 -4.69
C ILE A 108 -1.53 2.07 -4.75
N LYS A 109 -2.17 2.12 -5.93
CA LYS A 109 -3.52 1.62 -6.11
C LYS A 109 -3.59 0.09 -6.03
N ASP A 110 -2.56 -0.60 -6.51
CA ASP A 110 -2.49 -2.05 -6.40
C ASP A 110 -2.37 -2.48 -4.93
N VAL A 111 -1.59 -1.76 -4.12
CA VAL A 111 -1.51 -2.03 -2.68
C VAL A 111 -2.84 -1.73 -1.97
N ASP A 112 -3.56 -0.67 -2.37
CA ASP A 112 -4.92 -0.39 -1.88
C ASP A 112 -5.90 -1.54 -2.20
N ILE A 113 -5.78 -2.17 -3.37
CA ILE A 113 -6.56 -3.38 -3.69
C ILE A 113 -6.17 -4.53 -2.74
N TYR A 114 -4.88 -4.72 -2.46
CA TYR A 114 -4.43 -5.78 -1.56
C TYR A 114 -4.85 -5.56 -0.11
N THR A 115 -4.90 -4.32 0.40
CA THR A 115 -5.44 -4.05 1.75
C THR A 115 -6.92 -4.40 1.82
N ASN A 116 -7.71 -4.05 0.80
CA ASN A 116 -9.11 -4.49 0.71
C ASN A 116 -9.27 -6.02 0.62
N GLU A 117 -8.37 -6.72 -0.06
CA GLU A 117 -8.39 -8.20 -0.10
C GLU A 117 -8.05 -8.82 1.26
N ILE A 118 -7.14 -8.19 2.03
CA ILE A 118 -6.82 -8.60 3.40
C ILE A 118 -8.07 -8.48 4.29
N ASP A 119 -8.81 -7.38 4.21
CA ASP A 119 -10.05 -7.20 5.00
C ASP A 119 -11.06 -8.32 4.71
N GLN A 120 -11.25 -8.68 3.44
CA GLN A 120 -12.14 -9.80 3.07
C GLN A 120 -11.66 -11.16 3.58
N LEU A 121 -10.35 -11.34 3.75
CA LEU A 121 -9.79 -12.56 4.33
C LEU A 121 -9.97 -12.58 5.84
N THR A 122 -9.79 -11.43 6.51
CA THR A 122 -10.09 -11.23 7.93
C THR A 122 -11.56 -11.58 8.22
N ASP A 123 -12.52 -11.06 7.43
CA ASP A 123 -13.94 -11.40 7.55
C ASP A 123 -14.23 -12.91 7.46
N LYS A 124 -13.51 -13.61 6.58
CA LYS A 124 -13.65 -15.07 6.42
C LYS A 124 -13.07 -15.82 7.61
N ILE A 125 -11.97 -15.34 8.18
CA ILE A 125 -11.37 -15.92 9.39
C ILE A 125 -12.35 -15.78 10.54
N ASP A 126 -12.92 -14.59 10.75
CA ASP A 126 -13.91 -14.33 11.79
C ASP A 126 -15.14 -15.24 11.63
N ALA A 127 -15.63 -15.48 10.41
CA ALA A 127 -16.73 -16.41 10.16
C ALA A 127 -16.38 -17.87 10.50
N LEU A 128 -15.11 -18.27 10.37
CA LEU A 128 -14.63 -19.61 10.72
C LEU A 128 -14.37 -19.74 12.22
N THR A 129 -13.80 -18.74 12.88
CA THR A 129 -13.59 -18.76 14.34
C THR A 129 -14.92 -18.85 15.08
N ASN A 130 -15.94 -18.11 14.64
CA ASN A 130 -17.31 -18.23 15.15
C ASN A 130 -17.91 -19.65 14.97
N GLN A 131 -17.59 -20.35 13.89
CA GLN A 131 -18.05 -21.74 13.71
C GLN A 131 -17.34 -22.70 14.68
N ILE A 132 -16.05 -22.49 14.93
CA ILE A 132 -15.28 -23.29 15.89
C ILE A 132 -15.81 -23.05 17.31
N ASP A 133 -16.14 -21.81 17.67
CA ASP A 133 -16.75 -21.44 18.95
C ASP A 133 -18.05 -22.25 19.20
N VAL A 134 -18.99 -22.20 18.24
CA VAL A 134 -20.26 -22.96 18.30
C VAL A 134 -20.05 -24.48 18.39
N LEU A 135 -19.04 -25.02 17.73
CA LEU A 135 -18.72 -26.45 17.81
C LEU A 135 -18.10 -26.81 19.15
N THR A 136 -17.29 -25.92 19.72
CA THR A 136 -16.61 -26.09 20.99
C THR A 136 -17.60 -26.04 22.15
N ASP A 137 -18.54 -25.08 22.14
CA ASP A 137 -19.63 -25.00 23.11
C ASP A 137 -20.41 -26.32 23.21
N LYS A 138 -20.76 -26.91 22.06
CA LYS A 138 -21.47 -28.20 21.99
C LYS A 138 -20.69 -29.38 22.57
N LEU A 139 -19.36 -29.30 22.60
CA LEU A 139 -18.49 -30.34 23.18
C LEU A 139 -18.34 -30.17 24.71
N GLN A 140 -18.56 -28.96 25.22
CA GLN A 140 -18.41 -28.61 26.63
C GLN A 140 -19.70 -28.84 27.45
N ASP A 141 -20.87 -28.78 26.80
CA ASP A 141 -22.21 -29.05 27.36
C ASP A 141 -22.42 -30.52 27.80
#